data_AF-A0A964XHD3-F1
#
_entry.id   AF-A0A964XHD3-F1
#
_cell.length_a   1.000
_cell.length_b   1.000
_cell.length_c   1.000
_cell.angle_alpha   90.00
_cell.angle_beta   90.00
_cell.angle_gamma   90.00
#
_symmetry.space_group_name_H-M   'P 1'
#
loop_
_entity.id
_entity.type
_entity.pdbx_description
1 polymer ?
#
loop_
_entity_poly.entity_id
_entity_poly.type
_entity_poly.pdbx_seq_one_letter_code
_entity_poly.pdbx_strand_id
1 'polypeptide(L)'
;GSRLNRLRRERGLTLADIAAVLGVSKPTVWAWEKGKAKPLPERLDAIAAALGVASEELADHGVRDAGGALVHECRLRIASAFGILPRNVRIMVELDGAD
;
A
#
# COMPACT_ATOMS: atom_id res chain seq x y z
N GLY A 1 -3.87 4.46 2.07
CA GLY A 1 -3.93 3.04 1.66
C GLY A 1 -4.14 2.15 2.86
N SER A 2 -4.06 0.83 2.64
CA SER A 2 -4.20 -0.20 3.68
C SER A 2 -3.23 -0.03 4.86
N ARG A 3 -2.00 0.44 4.58
CA ARG A 3 -0.96 0.73 5.58
C ARG A 3 -1.35 1.84 6.57
N LEU A 4 -1.83 2.99 6.07
CA LEU A 4 -2.38 4.07 6.89
C LEU A 4 -3.54 3.57 7.78
N ASN A 5 -4.48 2.81 7.21
CA ASN A 5 -5.60 2.24 7.96
C ASN A 5 -5.14 1.32 9.10
N ARG A 6 -4.18 0.43 8.80
CA ARG A 6 -3.61 -0.50 9.78
C ARG A 6 -2.92 0.23 10.92
N LEU A 7 -1.97 1.12 10.61
CA LEU A 7 -1.19 1.86 11.62
C LEU A 7 -2.08 2.73 12.52
N ARG A 8 -3.12 3.35 11.93
CA ARG A 8 -4.11 4.13 12.68
C ARG A 8 -4.86 3.23 13.67
N ARG A 9 -5.33 2.06 13.22
CA ARG A 9 -6.08 1.11 14.04
C ARG A 9 -5.23 0.49 15.16
N GLU A 10 -3.98 0.13 14.87
CA GLU A 10 -3.02 -0.39 15.87
C GLU A 10 -2.79 0.61 17.01
N ARG A 11 -2.97 1.90 16.75
CA ARG A 11 -2.82 2.99 17.73
C ARG A 11 -4.12 3.47 18.35
N GLY A 12 -5.24 2.81 18.06
CA GLY A 12 -6.56 3.20 18.58
C GLY A 12 -7.05 4.56 18.08
N LEU A 13 -6.44 5.13 17.04
CA LEU A 13 -6.81 6.43 16.50
C LEU A 13 -8.03 6.31 15.60
N THR A 14 -8.93 7.28 15.66
CA THR A 14 -10.07 7.40 14.76
C THR A 14 -9.70 8.19 13.50
N LEU A 15 -10.55 8.09 12.46
CA LEU A 15 -10.41 8.96 11.29
C LEU A 15 -10.50 10.46 11.66
N ALA A 16 -11.25 10.79 12.71
CA ALA A 16 -11.41 12.17 13.17
C ALA A 16 -10.13 12.69 13.84
N ASP A 17 -9.42 11.84 14.58
CA ASP A 17 -8.16 12.22 15.23
C ASP A 17 -7.10 12.58 14.20
N ILE A 18 -6.94 11.74 13.17
CA ILE A 18 -6.01 12.03 12.06
C ILE A 18 -6.45 13.27 11.28
N ALA A 19 -7.76 13.43 11.04
CA ALA A 19 -8.29 14.59 10.33
C ALA A 19 -8.00 15.91 11.08
N ALA A 20 -8.19 15.91 12.40
CA ALA A 20 -7.96 17.05 13.27
C ALA A 20 -6.48 17.47 13.27
N VAL A 21 -5.55 16.51 13.44
CA VAL A 21 -4.11 16.79 13.43
C VAL A 21 -3.65 17.39 12.09
N LEU A 22 -4.24 16.93 10.99
CA LEU A 22 -3.82 17.32 9.64
C LEU A 22 -4.59 18.52 9.05
N GLY A 23 -5.57 19.05 9.78
CA GLY A 23 -6.43 20.12 9.31
C GLY A 23 -7.22 19.74 8.04
N VAL A 24 -7.67 18.49 7.93
CA VAL A 24 -8.46 17.99 6.80
C VAL A 24 -9.81 17.45 7.26
N SER A 25 -10.68 17.10 6.31
CA SER A 25 -11.96 16.47 6.63
C SER A 25 -11.81 14.97 6.91
N LYS A 26 -12.68 14.41 7.75
CA LYS A 26 -12.77 12.95 7.97
C LYS A 26 -12.95 12.14 6.66
N PRO A 27 -13.81 12.56 5.70
CA PRO A 27 -13.88 11.93 4.38
C PRO A 27 -12.57 11.92 3.61
N THR A 28 -11.74 12.96 3.74
CA THR A 28 -10.41 13.02 3.09
C THR A 28 -9.52 11.88 3.58
N VAL A 29 -9.46 11.67 4.90
CA VAL A 29 -8.67 10.56 5.50
C VAL A 29 -9.22 9.20 5.06
N TRP A 30 -10.55 9.04 5.03
CA TRP A 30 -11.19 7.82 4.54
C TRP A 30 -10.84 7.52 3.08
N ALA A 31 -10.86 8.54 2.21
CA ALA A 31 -10.50 8.40 0.80
C ALA A 31 -9.04 7.97 0.63
N TRP A 32 -8.14 8.50 1.45
CA TRP A 32 -6.74 8.04 1.49
C TRP A 32 -6.64 6.57 1.90
N GLU A 33 -7.28 6.16 3.00
CA GLU A 33 -7.27 4.77 3.47
C GLU A 33 -7.81 3.79 2.42
N LYS A 34 -8.88 4.16 1.72
CA LYS A 34 -9.48 3.37 0.64
C LYS A 34 -8.76 3.46 -0.71
N GLY A 35 -7.67 4.23 -0.80
CA GLY A 35 -6.91 4.42 -2.03
C GLY A 35 -7.67 5.18 -3.12
N LYS A 36 -8.77 5.86 -2.77
CA LYS A 36 -9.55 6.71 -3.68
C LYS A 36 -8.86 8.05 -3.94
N ALA A 37 -7.95 8.45 -3.06
CA ALA A 37 -7.06 9.59 -3.22
C ALA A 37 -5.72 9.28 -2.56
N LYS A 38 -4.70 10.10 -2.85
CA LYS A 38 -3.40 10.07 -2.16
C LYS A 38 -3.18 11.38 -1.39
N PRO A 39 -2.60 11.35 -0.19
CA PRO A 39 -2.12 12.57 0.45
C PRO A 39 -0.99 13.19 -0.38
N LEU A 40 -0.87 14.51 -0.33
CA LEU A 40 0.28 15.20 -0.93
C LEU A 40 1.58 14.76 -0.23
N PRO A 41 2.72 14.71 -0.93
CA PRO A 41 4.00 14.31 -0.35
C PRO A 41 4.35 15.08 0.94
N GLU A 42 4.13 16.41 0.94
CA GLU A 42 4.33 17.29 2.10
C GLU A 42 3.51 16.92 3.34
N ARG A 43 2.44 16.13 3.18
CA ARG A 43 1.57 15.69 4.29
C ARG A 43 2.05 14.36 4.89
N LEU A 44 2.97 13.66 4.25
CA LEU A 44 3.42 12.34 4.71
C LEU A 44 4.10 12.45 6.08
N ASP A 45 4.94 13.45 6.30
CA ASP A 45 5.61 13.65 7.59
C ASP A 45 4.61 14.00 8.70
N ALA A 46 3.61 14.82 8.39
CA ALA A 46 2.55 15.15 9.35
C ALA A 46 1.68 13.92 9.68
N ILE A 47 1.39 13.06 8.69
CA ILE A 47 0.68 11.79 8.91
C ILE A 47 1.56 10.86 9.76
N ALA A 48 2.86 10.82 9.50
CA ALA A 48 3.82 10.00 10.24
C ALA A 48 3.88 10.42 11.72
N ALA A 49 4.00 11.73 11.96
CA ALA A 49 3.98 12.31 13.29
C ALA A 49 2.66 12.04 14.02
N ALA A 50 1.51 12.21 13.36
CA ALA A 50 0.20 11.91 13.93
C ALA A 50 0.06 10.43 14.33
N LEU A 51 0.76 9.56 13.62
CA LEU A 51 0.81 8.13 13.88
C LEU A 51 2.01 7.73 14.73
N GLY A 52 2.92 8.62 15.16
CA GLY A 52 4.14 8.22 15.86
C GLY A 52 4.93 7.11 15.15
N VAL A 53 5.12 7.23 13.83
CA VAL A 53 5.98 6.37 13.00
C VAL A 53 7.00 7.21 12.24
N ALA A 54 8.03 6.55 11.72
CA ALA A 54 8.86 7.15 10.68
C ALA A 54 8.07 7.29 9.36
N SER A 55 8.33 8.33 8.55
CA SER A 55 7.57 8.54 7.31
C SER A 55 7.81 7.43 6.26
N GLU A 56 8.94 6.72 6.36
CA GLU A 56 9.25 5.51 5.61
C GLU A 56 8.29 4.35 5.94
N GLU A 57 7.70 4.31 7.14
CA GLU A 57 6.71 3.30 7.49
C GLU A 57 5.35 3.54 6.83
N LEU A 58 5.09 4.76 6.36
CA LEU A 58 3.93 5.14 5.54
C LEU A 58 4.20 4.99 4.05
N ALA A 59 5.47 5.10 3.65
CA ALA A 59 5.88 4.81 2.29
C ALA A 59 5.37 3.41 1.94
N ASP A 60 4.65 3.33 0.84
CA ASP A 60 4.09 2.09 0.32
C ASP A 60 5.23 1.25 -0.24
N HIS A 61 6.03 0.67 0.64
CA HIS A 61 6.66 -0.61 0.39
C HIS A 61 5.51 -1.60 0.52
N GLY A 62 4.69 -1.69 -0.53
CA GLY A 62 3.64 -2.71 -0.66
C GLY A 62 4.24 -4.03 -0.23
N VAL A 63 3.55 -4.74 0.65
CA VAL A 63 3.88 -6.08 1.19
C VAL A 63 5.06 -6.68 0.44
N ARG A 64 6.28 -6.48 0.94
CA ARG A 64 7.57 -6.86 0.33
C ARG A 64 7.49 -7.12 -1.18
N ASP A 65 8.07 -6.20 -1.95
CA ASP A 65 8.46 -6.35 -3.37
C ASP A 65 8.89 -7.77 -3.80
N ALA A 66 9.35 -8.64 -2.89
CA ALA A 66 9.49 -10.08 -3.11
C ALA A 66 8.39 -10.74 -3.97
N GLY A 67 7.10 -10.50 -3.71
CA GLY A 67 6.02 -11.11 -4.50
C GLY A 67 5.94 -10.54 -5.93
N GLY A 68 6.05 -9.22 -6.07
CA GLY A 68 6.03 -8.53 -7.36
C GLY A 68 7.27 -8.82 -8.20
N ALA A 69 8.45 -8.75 -7.60
CA ALA A 69 9.73 -9.10 -8.17
C ALA A 69 9.76 -10.57 -8.61
N LEU A 70 9.27 -11.51 -7.79
CA LEU A 70 9.19 -12.92 -8.17
C LEU A 70 8.25 -13.13 -9.35
N VAL A 71 7.06 -12.52 -9.34
CA VAL A 71 6.12 -12.61 -10.46
C VAL A 71 6.71 -11.99 -11.73
N HIS A 72 7.46 -10.90 -11.61
CA HIS A 72 8.16 -10.27 -12.72
C HIS A 72 9.26 -11.19 -13.28
N GLU A 73 10.10 -11.74 -12.41
CA GLU A 73 11.17 -12.68 -12.79
C GLU A 73 10.60 -13.93 -13.47
N CYS A 74 9.57 -14.55 -12.89
CA CYS A 74 8.88 -15.70 -13.47
C CYS A 74 8.30 -15.36 -14.85
N ARG A 75 7.73 -14.17 -15.02
CA ARG A 75 7.18 -13.72 -16.32
C ARG A 75 8.27 -13.63 -17.39
N LEU A 76 9.45 -13.12 -17.03
CA LEU A 76 10.59 -13.03 -17.95
C LEU A 76 11.10 -14.43 -18.34
N ARG A 77 11.26 -15.33 -17.37
CA ARG A 77 11.73 -16.71 -17.61
C ARG A 77 10.77 -17.50 -18.50
N ILE A 78 9.47 -17.41 -18.24
CA ILE A 78 8.43 -18.06 -19.06
C ILE A 78 8.44 -17.47 -20.48
N ALA A 79 8.44 -16.14 -20.61
CA ALA A 79 8.48 -15.49 -21.91
C ALA A 79 9.68 -15.95 -22.76
N SER A 80 10.86 -16.01 -22.16
CA SER A 80 12.08 -16.49 -22.80
C SER A 80 11.97 -17.97 -23.22
N ALA A 81 11.43 -18.83 -22.36
CA ALA A 81 11.32 -20.26 -22.64
C ALA A 81 10.36 -20.56 -23.82
N PHE A 82 9.33 -19.74 -24.01
CA PHE A 82 8.32 -19.92 -25.05
C PHE A 82 8.53 -19.00 -26.28
N GLY A 83 9.58 -18.17 -26.29
CA GLY A 83 9.84 -17.25 -27.40
C GLY A 83 8.76 -16.17 -27.58
N ILE A 84 8.07 -15.79 -26.51
CA ILE A 84 7.01 -14.77 -26.52
C ILE A 84 7.43 -13.54 -25.72
N LEU A 85 6.69 -12.44 -25.89
CA LEU A 85 6.95 -11.23 -25.10
C LEU A 85 6.37 -11.36 -23.68
N PRO A 86 7.03 -10.82 -22.64
CA PRO A 86 6.54 -10.89 -21.26
C PRO A 86 5.11 -10.38 -21.07
N ARG A 87 4.67 -9.40 -21.88
CA ARG A 87 3.30 -8.88 -21.86
C ARG A 87 2.23 -9.91 -22.28
N ASN A 88 2.63 -10.96 -23.00
CA ASN A 88 1.75 -12.06 -23.43
C ASN A 88 1.65 -13.18 -22.39
N VAL A 89 2.40 -13.10 -21.29
CA VAL A 89 2.37 -14.08 -20.20
C VAL A 89 1.43 -13.57 -19.11
N ARG A 90 0.45 -14.37 -18.69
CA ARG A 90 -0.43 -14.08 -17.55
C ARG A 90 -0.13 -15.07 -16.42
N ILE A 91 0.13 -14.57 -15.22
CA ILE A 91 0.42 -15.37 -14.02
C ILE A 91 -0.69 -15.07 -13.00
N MET A 92 -1.36 -16.11 -12.52
CA MET A 92 -2.38 -16.05 -11.48
C MET A 92 -1.89 -16.89 -10.30
N VAL A 93 -1.99 -16.36 -9.08
CA VAL A 93 -1.60 -17.04 -7.85
C VAL A 93 -2.83 -17.07 -6.97
N GLU A 94 -3.37 -18.27 -6.73
CA GLU A 94 -4.43 -18.51 -5.75
C GLU A 94 -3.76 -18.94 -4.44
N LEU A 95 -4.17 -18.30 -3.35
CA LEU A 95 -3.73 -18.65 -2.01
C LEU A 95 -4.93 -19.30 -1.33
N ASP A 96 -4.93 -20.63 -1.26
CA ASP A 96 -5.93 -21.33 -0.44
C ASP A 96 -5.72 -20.92 1.02
N GLY A 97 -6.75 -20.33 1.61
CA GLY A 97 -6.80 -20.09 3.03
C GLY A 97 -6.86 -21.42 3.75
N ALA A 98 -5.85 -21.71 4.58
CA ALA A 98 -6.03 -22.67 5.65
C ALA A 98 -7.16 -22.13 6.55
N ASP A 99 -8.28 -22.84 6.59
CA ASP A 99 -9.32 -22.70 7.61
C ASP A 99 -8.74 -22.91 9.02
#